data_AF-A0A3R8VEY0-F1
#
_entry.id   AF-A0A3R8VEY0-F1
#
_cell.length_a   1.000
_cell.length_b   1.000
_cell.length_c   1.000
_cell.angle_alpha   90.00
_cell.angle_beta   90.00
_cell.angle_gamma   90.00
#
_symmetry.space_group_name_H-M   'P 1'
#
loop_
_entity.id
_entity.type
_entity.pdbx_description
1 polymer ?
#
loop_
_entity_poly.entity_id
_entity_poly.type
_entity_poly.pdbx_seq_one_letter_code
_entity_poly.pdbx_strand_id
1 'polypeptide(L)'
;MFNQRHIERHQLPCVLRVFNRFTDQPIGQLGNASEDGLMLISQLPVLVGPDFELQLRLPLPGGGFQFINLTASCLWCREDQTPGHYDSGFMLLQAPREYDEFVRSLRDYFSFHPANASV
;
A
#
# COMPACT_ATOMS: atom_id res chain seq x y z
N MET A 1 -26.00 -24.99 -9.41
CA MET A 1 -24.65 -25.15 -9.99
C MET A 1 -23.76 -24.09 -9.33
N PHE A 2 -23.01 -24.48 -8.29
CA PHE A 2 -22.17 -23.54 -7.53
C PHE A 2 -20.96 -23.18 -8.39
N ASN A 3 -20.89 -21.93 -8.83
CA ASN A 3 -19.70 -21.39 -9.48
C ASN A 3 -18.61 -21.29 -8.43
N GLN A 4 -17.85 -22.36 -8.28
CA GLN A 4 -16.79 -22.48 -7.28
C GLN A 4 -15.61 -21.63 -7.78
N ARG A 5 -15.62 -20.34 -7.44
CA ARG A 5 -14.47 -19.45 -7.67
C ARG A 5 -13.33 -19.97 -6.80
N HIS A 6 -12.41 -20.71 -7.42
CA HIS A 6 -11.13 -21.05 -6.82
C HIS A 6 -10.30 -19.76 -6.78
N ILE A 7 -10.41 -19.01 -5.69
CA ILE A 7 -9.50 -17.90 -5.41
C ILE A 7 -8.26 -18.52 -4.78
N GLU A 8 -7.17 -18.60 -5.54
CA GLU A 8 -5.86 -18.90 -4.95
C GLU A 8 -5.53 -17.79 -3.95
N ARG A 9 -5.38 -18.17 -2.68
CA ARG A 9 -4.95 -17.25 -1.64
C ARG A 9 -3.45 -17.03 -1.79
N HIS A 10 -3.06 -16.00 -2.53
CA HIS A 10 -1.68 -15.51 -2.51
C HIS A 10 -1.38 -14.98 -1.10
N GLN A 11 -0.53 -15.69 -0.35
CA GLN A 11 0.05 -15.16 0.88
C GLN A 11 1.10 -14.14 0.47
N LEU A 12 0.83 -12.85 0.69
CA LEU A 12 1.83 -11.81 0.50
C LEU A 12 2.91 -12.01 1.56
N PRO A 13 4.16 -12.30 1.16
CA PRO A 13 5.21 -12.68 2.10
C PRO A 13 5.68 -11.50 2.95
N CYS A 14 5.27 -10.27 2.63
CA CYS A 14 5.71 -9.08 3.34
C CYS A 14 4.61 -8.03 3.46
N VAL A 15 4.42 -7.53 4.68
CA VAL A 15 3.69 -6.29 4.90
C VAL A 15 4.62 -5.12 4.60
N LEU A 16 4.25 -4.29 3.64
CA LEU A 16 5.07 -3.16 3.22
C LEU A 16 5.00 -2.03 4.25
N ARG A 17 6.14 -1.68 4.86
CA ARG A 17 6.23 -0.56 5.81
C ARG A 17 6.39 0.77 5.07
N VAL A 18 5.75 1.79 5.62
CA VAL A 18 5.79 3.17 5.13
C VAL A 18 6.50 4.03 6.15
N PHE A 19 7.44 4.85 5.68
CA PHE A 19 8.34 5.64 6.53
C PHE A 19 8.10 7.13 6.35
N ASN A 20 8.32 7.89 7.42
CA ASN A 20 8.50 9.33 7.33
C ASN A 20 9.85 9.62 6.67
N ARG A 21 9.86 10.35 5.56
CA ARG A 21 11.09 10.62 4.80
C ARG A 21 12.06 11.54 5.53
N PHE A 22 11.57 12.39 6.43
CA PHE A 22 12.43 13.31 7.18
C PHE A 22 13.07 12.66 8.41
N THR A 23 12.35 11.78 9.10
CA THR A 23 12.83 11.18 10.36
C THR A 23 13.33 9.76 10.20
N ASP A 24 13.13 9.14 9.03
CA ASP A 24 13.38 7.72 8.77
C ASP A 24 12.57 6.75 9.64
N GLN A 25 11.59 7.25 10.41
CA GLN A 25 10.80 6.45 11.33
C GLN A 25 9.61 5.80 10.60
N PRO A 26 9.25 4.56 10.95
CA PRO A 26 8.04 3.93 10.40
C PRO A 26 6.80 4.66 10.89
N ILE A 27 5.89 5.00 9.96
CA ILE A 27 4.57 5.58 10.26
C ILE A 27 3.53 4.46 10.38
N GLY A 28 3.61 3.46 9.50
CA GLY A 28 2.64 2.39 9.44
C GLY A 28 2.93 1.39 8.35
N GLN A 29 1.91 0.62 8.01
CA GLN A 29 1.94 -0.42 6.99
C GLN A 29 0.99 -0.03 5.86
N LEU A 30 1.35 -0.31 4.62
CA LEU A 30 0.46 -0.11 3.49
C LEU A 30 -0.69 -1.11 3.59
N GLY A 31 -1.92 -0.62 3.71
CA GLY A 31 -3.12 -1.44 3.69
C GLY A 31 -3.76 -1.52 2.31
N ASN A 32 -3.83 -0.39 1.58
CA ASN A 32 -4.24 -0.36 0.17
C ASN A 32 -3.53 0.76 -0.60
N ALA A 33 -3.58 0.68 -1.92
CA ALA A 33 -3.05 1.67 -2.83
C ALA A 33 -3.95 1.79 -4.07
N SER A 34 -4.14 3.01 -4.57
CA SER A 34 -4.80 3.36 -5.82
C SER A 34 -3.94 4.39 -6.57
N GLU A 35 -4.33 4.80 -7.77
CA GLU A 35 -3.57 5.78 -8.54
C GLU A 35 -3.46 7.15 -7.83
N ASP A 36 -4.50 7.54 -7.09
CA ASP A 36 -4.61 8.87 -6.45
C ASP A 36 -4.30 8.87 -4.94
N GLY A 37 -4.03 7.71 -4.33
CA GLY A 37 -3.99 7.63 -2.88
C GLY A 37 -3.60 6.28 -2.32
N LEU A 38 -3.42 6.25 -1.01
CA LEU A 38 -3.10 5.05 -0.25
C LEU A 38 -3.74 5.08 1.13
N MET A 39 -3.89 3.91 1.72
CA MET A 39 -4.29 3.77 3.11
C MET A 39 -3.16 3.15 3.91
N LEU A 40 -2.89 3.71 5.07
CA LEU A 40 -1.97 3.17 6.05
C LEU A 40 -2.72 2.56 7.23
N ILE A 41 -2.17 1.48 7.77
CA ILE A 41 -2.53 0.90 9.06
C ILE A 41 -1.41 1.22 10.04
N SER A 42 -1.72 1.88 11.16
CA SER A 42 -0.74 2.32 12.17
C SER A 42 -1.19 1.98 13.59
N GLN A 43 -0.25 1.94 14.54
CA GLN A 43 -0.57 1.76 15.97
C GLN A 43 -0.91 3.08 16.68
N LEU A 44 -0.51 4.20 16.07
CA LEU A 44 -0.78 5.53 16.57
C LEU A 44 -1.67 6.27 15.55
N PRO A 45 -2.62 7.10 16.02
CA PRO A 45 -3.46 7.88 15.12
C PRO A 45 -2.59 8.86 14.32
N VAL A 46 -2.87 8.98 13.03
CA VAL A 46 -2.22 9.96 12.16
C VAL A 46 -3.03 11.25 12.14
N LEU A 47 -2.34 12.39 12.20
CA LEU A 47 -2.96 13.70 12.14
C LEU A 47 -3.60 13.94 10.76
N VAL A 48 -4.88 14.31 10.75
CA VAL A 48 -5.65 14.66 9.54
C VAL A 48 -5.39 16.12 9.14
N GLY A 49 -5.20 16.39 7.85
CA GLY A 49 -5.04 17.74 7.30
C GLY A 49 -3.64 18.07 6.77
N PRO A 50 -2.55 17.85 7.52
CA PRO A 50 -1.20 18.13 7.04
C PRO A 50 -0.78 17.26 5.86
N ASP A 51 0.20 17.78 5.12
CA ASP A 51 0.95 17.02 4.12
C ASP A 51 2.08 16.23 4.80
N PHE A 52 2.22 14.98 4.39
CA PHE A 52 3.24 14.06 4.87
C PHE A 52 4.20 13.72 3.74
N GLU A 53 5.49 13.70 4.07
CA GLU A 53 6.52 13.14 3.20
C GLU A 53 6.74 11.68 3.58
N LEU A 54 6.18 10.79 2.76
CA LEU A 54 6.20 9.34 2.95
C LEU A 54 7.24 8.69 2.04
N GLN A 55 7.73 7.52 2.45
CA GLN A 55 8.59 6.68 1.62
C GLN A 55 8.16 5.22 1.72
N LEU A 56 7.87 4.61 0.57
CA LEU A 56 7.76 3.16 0.42
C LEU A 56 9.15 2.58 0.13
N ARG A 57 9.49 1.46 0.77
CA ARG A 57 10.75 0.73 0.55
C ARG A 57 10.45 -0.64 -0.03
N LEU A 58 10.51 -0.76 -1.34
CA LEU A 58 10.23 -2.01 -2.06
C LEU A 58 11.50 -2.86 -2.12
N PRO A 59 11.52 -4.09 -1.57
CA PRO A 59 12.69 -4.95 -1.67
C PRO A 59 12.94 -5.36 -3.12
N LEU A 60 14.20 -5.31 -3.57
CA LEU A 60 14.59 -5.69 -4.92
C LEU A 60 15.13 -7.14 -4.98
N PRO A 61 14.91 -7.87 -6.09
CA PRO A 61 15.59 -9.13 -6.34
C PRO A 61 17.11 -8.94 -6.32
N GLY A 62 17.84 -9.74 -5.54
CA GLY A 62 19.29 -9.59 -5.36
C GLY A 62 19.71 -8.68 -4.20
N GLY A 63 18.75 -8.13 -3.46
CA GLY A 63 19.00 -7.33 -2.24
C GLY A 63 18.85 -5.83 -2.45
N GLY A 64 18.79 -5.09 -1.35
CA GLY A 64 18.53 -3.65 -1.36
C GLY A 64 17.06 -3.28 -1.54
N PHE A 65 16.80 -2.00 -1.76
CA PHE A 65 15.46 -1.44 -1.85
C PHE A 65 15.36 -0.41 -2.98
N GLN A 66 14.23 -0.42 -3.69
CA GLN A 66 13.73 0.72 -4.44
C GLN A 66 12.94 1.61 -3.49
N PHE A 67 13.16 2.91 -3.56
CA PHE A 67 12.42 3.90 -2.77
C PHE A 67 11.42 4.64 -3.64
N ILE A 68 10.17 4.72 -3.16
CA ILE A 68 9.12 5.55 -3.76
C ILE A 68 8.80 6.64 -2.76
N ASN A 69 9.14 7.88 -3.09
CA ASN A 69 8.88 9.04 -2.25
C ASN A 69 7.53 9.66 -2.63
N LEU A 70 6.69 9.93 -1.65
CA LEU A 70 5.34 10.44 -1.85
C LEU A 70 5.12 11.68 -0.98
N THR A 71 4.45 12.68 -1.53
CA THR A 71 3.86 13.76 -0.73
C THR A 71 2.34 13.54 -0.72
N ALA A 72 1.75 13.40 0.47
CA ALA A 72 0.34 13.02 0.61
C ALA A 72 -0.35 13.69 1.80
N SER A 73 -1.60 14.13 1.64
CA SER A 73 -2.40 14.68 2.74
C SER A 73 -3.27 13.59 3.36
N CYS A 74 -3.26 13.48 4.69
CA CYS A 74 -4.17 12.58 5.40
C CYS A 74 -5.59 13.17 5.42
N LEU A 75 -6.56 12.46 4.84
CA LEU A 75 -7.96 12.89 4.73
C LEU A 75 -8.82 12.43 5.91
N TRP A 76 -8.48 11.29 6.50
CA TRP A 76 -9.20 10.72 7.63
C TRP A 76 -8.30 9.74 8.39
N CYS A 77 -8.56 9.59 9.69
CA CYS A 77 -7.95 8.58 10.55
C CYS A 77 -9.04 8.00 11.47
N ARG A 78 -9.14 6.68 11.57
CA ARG A 78 -10.18 5.97 12.35
C ARG A 78 -9.56 4.75 13.01
N GLU A 79 -10.02 4.41 14.22
CA GLU A 79 -9.65 3.14 14.84
C GLU A 79 -10.23 1.98 14.00
N ASP A 80 -9.42 0.97 13.73
CA ASP A 80 -9.83 -0.27 13.08
C ASP A 80 -10.63 -1.15 14.06
N GLN A 81 -11.26 -2.22 13.56
CA GLN A 81 -11.90 -3.25 14.36
C GLN A 81 -10.93 -3.90 15.35
N THR A 82 -9.63 -3.88 15.05
CA THR A 82 -8.56 -4.31 15.96
C THR A 82 -8.20 -3.17 16.93
N PRO A 83 -8.48 -3.29 18.23
CA PRO A 83 -8.22 -2.21 19.18
C PRO A 83 -6.74 -1.80 19.19
N GLY A 84 -6.48 -0.48 19.22
CA GLY A 84 -5.12 0.06 19.18
C GLY A 84 -4.47 0.09 17.78
N HIS A 85 -5.23 -0.20 16.73
CA HIS A 85 -4.84 0.02 15.35
C HIS A 85 -5.72 1.07 14.69
N TYR A 86 -5.14 1.85 13.78
CA TYR A 86 -5.81 2.94 13.09
C TYR A 86 -5.61 2.80 11.58
N ASP A 87 -6.71 2.95 10.84
CA ASP A 87 -6.68 3.14 9.41
C ASP A 87 -6.63 4.63 9.10
N SER A 88 -5.75 5.03 8.20
CA SER A 88 -5.62 6.42 7.74
C SER A 88 -5.56 6.48 6.22
N GLY A 89 -6.47 7.23 5.62
CA GLY A 89 -6.53 7.41 4.17
C GLY A 89 -5.83 8.67 3.72
N PHE A 90 -4.97 8.54 2.72
CA PHE A 90 -4.16 9.63 2.16
C PHE A 90 -4.50 9.85 0.69
N MET A 91 -4.56 11.12 0.32
CA MET A 91 -4.57 11.55 -1.08
C MET A 91 -3.16 12.01 -1.45
N LEU A 92 -2.67 11.57 -2.61
CA LEU A 92 -1.40 12.04 -3.14
C LEU A 92 -1.55 13.46 -3.69
N LEU A 93 -0.61 14.33 -3.36
CA LEU A 93 -0.54 15.66 -3.99
C LEU A 93 -0.04 15.53 -5.43
N GLN A 94 0.88 14.60 -5.65
CA GLN A 94 1.37 14.20 -6.96
C GLN A 94 1.77 12.72 -6.90
N ALA A 95 1.28 11.92 -7.84
CA ALA A 95 1.73 10.56 -8.03
C ALA A 95 3.03 10.57 -8.86
N PRO A 96 4.17 10.13 -8.30
CA PRO A 96 5.38 9.94 -9.10
C PRO A 96 5.22 8.67 -9.96
N ARG A 97 5.95 8.62 -11.07
CA ARG A 97 5.87 7.51 -12.03
C ARG A 97 6.13 6.14 -11.38
N GLU A 98 7.06 6.08 -10.44
CA GLU A 98 7.40 4.86 -9.71
C GLU A 98 6.23 4.35 -8.86
N TYR A 99 5.37 5.25 -8.38
CA TYR A 99 4.16 4.88 -7.67
C TYR A 99 3.09 4.33 -8.62
N ASP A 100 2.90 4.94 -9.79
CA ASP A 100 2.00 4.40 -10.81
C ASP A 100 2.42 2.99 -11.24
N GLU A 101 3.71 2.78 -11.46
CA GLU A 101 4.27 1.46 -11.80
C GLU A 101 4.06 0.46 -10.67
N PHE A 102 4.20 0.89 -9.42
CA PHE A 102 3.89 0.07 -8.24
C PHE A 102 2.41 -0.33 -8.18
N VAL A 103 1.49 0.63 -8.33
CA VAL A 103 0.04 0.36 -8.30
C VAL A 103 -0.38 -0.56 -9.45
N ARG A 104 0.18 -0.35 -10.66
CA ARG A 104 -0.02 -1.25 -11.81
C ARG A 104 0.48 -2.66 -11.52
N SER A 105 1.68 -2.79 -10.95
CA SER A 105 2.25 -4.10 -10.58
C SER A 105 1.38 -4.83 -9.55
N LEU A 106 0.83 -4.11 -8.56
CA LEU A 106 -0.13 -4.69 -7.61
C LEU A 106 -1.41 -5.14 -8.34
N ARG A 107 -1.96 -4.31 -9.22
CA ARG A 107 -3.15 -4.64 -10.00
C ARG A 107 -2.93 -5.90 -10.84
N ASP A 108 -1.81 -6.00 -11.54
CA ASP A 108 -1.46 -7.14 -12.37
C ASP A 108 -1.26 -8.41 -11.52
N TYR A 109 -0.61 -8.27 -10.36
CA TYR A 109 -0.37 -9.37 -9.42
C TYR A 109 -1.66 -9.94 -8.81
N PHE A 110 -2.59 -9.07 -8.39
CA PHE A 110 -3.88 -9.51 -7.83
C PHE A 110 -4.96 -9.76 -8.88
N SER A 111 -4.69 -9.47 -10.16
CA SER A 111 -5.60 -9.79 -11.24
C SER A 111 -5.62 -11.29 -11.47
N PHE A 112 -6.82 -11.87 -11.44
CA PHE A 112 -7.05 -13.27 -11.78
C PHE A 112 -6.86 -13.46 -13.29
N HIS A 113 -5.64 -13.80 -13.70
CA HIS A 113 -5.41 -14.30 -15.03
C HIS A 113 -5.77 -15.79 -15.04
N PRO A 114 -6.74 -16.24 -15.85
CA PRO A 114 -6.99 -17.66 -16.00
C PRO A 114 -5.69 -18.32 -16.50
N ALA A 115 -5.13 -19.22 -15.71
CA ALA A 115 -4.01 -20.04 -16.14
C ALA A 115 -4.47 -20.82 -17.38
N ASN A 116 -3.97 -20.42 -18.55
CA ASN A 116 -4.05 -21.12 -19.83
C ASN A 116 -5.28 -22.05 -19.98
N ALA A 117 -6.37 -21.52 -20.53
CA ALA A 117 -7.30 -22.36 -21.28
C ALA A 117 -6.59 -22.83 -22.57
N SER A 118 -5.66 -23.75 -22.43
CA SER A 118 -5.10 -24.50 -23.55
C SER A 118 -6.20 -25.43 -24.06
N VAL A 119 -6.73 -25.13 -25.24
CA VAL A 119 -7.41 -26.10 -26.11
C VAL A 119 -6.36 -26.83 -26.93
#